data_AF-A0A7H9B5C0-F1
#
_entry.id   AF-A0A7H9B5C0-F1
#
_cell.length_a   1.000
_cell.length_b   1.000
_cell.length_c   1.000
_cell.angle_alpha   90.00
_cell.angle_beta   90.00
_cell.angle_gamma   90.00
#
_symmetry.space_group_name_H-M   'P 1'
#
loop_
_entity.id
_entity.type
_entity.pdbx_description
1 polymer ?
#
loop_
_entity_poly.entity_id
_entity_poly.type
_entity_poly.pdbx_seq_one_letter_code
_entity_poly.pdbx_strand_id
1 'polypeptide(L)'
;MFLSLTLISALGVLDIVNGAPVQNVAGRHHHHESVEKRAGTCSFPDHDGMVAVQKNGQNGGWAMHSDQTCSPGTWCPYACQPGQLMGQWDPSVTSYSYPGSQNGGLYCDSNGNLQKPNQDKDYCYDGVGTVSAQNNADQNVAICQTVLPGNEEMLIPTDVDARSNQPLAVPGPDYWASTAAHYYVNPPGVSVDDGCVWGSESNPWGNWSPYVVGANQDSNGNTFVKIGWNPIYLDSSFKNTKPSFGVKVTCDDESQCNNLPCSIDPSQNDINEVNSSQDSNGAGDGAFCVVTAMNGAKAKIEVFNV
;
A
#
# COMPACT_ATOMS: atom_id res chain seq x y z
N MET A 1 12.27 -6.17 -22.18
CA MET A 1 12.53 -6.38 -23.62
C MET A 1 12.68 -5.00 -24.27
N PHE A 2 13.90 -4.66 -24.67
CA PHE A 2 14.39 -3.55 -25.52
C PHE A 2 14.04 -2.07 -25.25
N LEU A 3 15.12 -1.30 -24.97
CA LEU A 3 15.33 0.12 -25.25
C LEU A 3 15.07 0.45 -26.73
N SER A 4 14.68 1.70 -27.02
CA SER A 4 15.19 2.41 -28.20
C SER A 4 15.18 3.93 -28.02
N LEU A 5 16.37 4.52 -28.19
CA LEU A 5 16.68 5.94 -28.28
C LEU A 5 16.91 6.26 -29.76
N THR A 6 16.40 7.39 -30.28
CA THR A 6 16.95 8.00 -31.51
C THR A 6 16.83 9.52 -31.54
N LEU A 7 17.99 10.16 -31.70
CA LEU A 7 18.23 11.57 -32.03
C LEU A 7 18.05 11.86 -33.54
N ILE A 8 18.06 13.16 -33.90
CA ILE A 8 18.79 13.85 -35.02
C ILE A 8 17.86 14.89 -35.71
N SER A 9 18.03 16.21 -35.44
CA SER A 9 18.74 17.26 -36.24
C SER A 9 17.80 17.99 -37.24
N ALA A 10 17.94 19.23 -37.71
CA ALA A 10 18.94 20.30 -37.62
C ALA A 10 18.35 21.65 -38.15
N LEU A 11 19.01 22.77 -37.78
CA LEU A 11 19.40 23.96 -38.57
C LEU A 11 18.41 25.06 -39.09
N GLY A 12 18.80 26.31 -38.79
CA GLY A 12 18.73 27.52 -39.66
C GLY A 12 17.61 28.51 -39.32
N VAL A 13 17.75 29.85 -39.32
CA VAL A 13 18.75 30.83 -39.79
C VAL A 13 18.51 32.15 -39.03
N LEU A 14 19.57 32.93 -38.77
CA LEU A 14 19.53 34.33 -38.30
C LEU A 14 19.14 35.27 -39.45
N ASP A 15 18.28 36.25 -39.18
CA ASP A 15 18.30 37.54 -39.88
C ASP A 15 18.13 38.70 -38.90
N ILE A 16 19.04 39.67 -39.02
CA ILE A 16 19.13 40.89 -38.21
C ILE A 16 18.76 42.04 -39.14
N VAL A 17 17.75 42.84 -38.80
CA VAL A 17 17.53 44.15 -39.44
C VAL A 17 17.19 45.18 -38.36
N ASN A 18 18.01 46.23 -38.31
CA ASN A 18 17.86 47.40 -37.45
C ASN A 18 17.11 48.52 -38.19
N GLY A 19 16.15 49.19 -37.53
CA GLY A 19 15.45 50.35 -38.09
C GLY A 19 14.61 51.14 -37.08
N ALA A 20 15.20 52.23 -36.56
CA ALA A 20 14.70 53.52 -36.04
C ALA A 20 13.28 53.73 -35.39
N PRO A 21 13.13 54.71 -34.47
CA PRO A 21 12.09 54.75 -33.45
C PRO A 21 10.83 55.50 -33.87
N VAL A 22 9.65 55.06 -33.40
CA VAL A 22 8.39 55.80 -33.53
C VAL A 22 7.65 55.85 -32.19
N GLN A 23 7.65 57.07 -31.64
CA GLN A 23 6.62 57.78 -30.86
C GLN A 23 5.83 57.07 -29.75
N ASN A 24 6.04 57.59 -28.54
CA ASN A 24 5.18 57.47 -27.36
C ASN A 24 3.70 57.78 -27.68
N VAL A 25 2.84 56.79 -27.46
CA VAL A 25 1.43 57.01 -27.14
C VAL A 25 1.22 56.47 -25.73
N ALA A 26 0.88 57.37 -24.81
CA ALA A 26 0.56 57.07 -23.43
C ALA A 26 -0.68 56.15 -23.36
N GLY A 27 -0.43 54.85 -23.33
CA GLY A 27 -1.41 53.82 -23.00
C GLY A 27 -1.55 53.75 -21.48
N ARG A 28 -2.78 53.97 -21.01
CA ARG A 28 -3.21 53.85 -19.62
C ARG A 28 -2.91 52.42 -19.14
N HIS A 29 -1.81 52.23 -18.41
CA HIS A 29 -1.51 50.97 -17.74
C HIS A 29 -2.52 50.75 -16.62
N HIS A 30 -3.58 50.00 -16.92
CA HIS A 30 -4.24 49.22 -15.89
C HIS A 30 -3.19 48.20 -15.43
N HIS A 31 -2.59 48.45 -14.28
CA HIS A 31 -1.96 47.40 -13.49
C HIS A 31 -3.05 46.39 -13.18
N HIS A 32 -3.21 45.39 -14.04
CA HIS A 32 -3.61 44.08 -13.58
C HIS A 32 -2.46 43.64 -12.69
N GLU A 33 -2.62 43.79 -11.37
CA GLU A 33 -1.99 42.86 -10.46
C GLU A 33 -2.43 41.48 -10.95
N SER A 34 -1.53 40.80 -11.65
CA SER A 34 -1.58 39.36 -11.72
C SER A 34 -1.44 38.91 -10.28
N VAL A 35 -2.58 38.65 -9.64
CA VAL A 35 -2.62 37.72 -8.52
C VAL A 35 -1.98 36.47 -9.09
N GLU A 36 -0.69 36.25 -8.81
CA GLU A 36 -0.08 34.95 -8.98
C GLU A 36 -0.96 34.03 -8.13
N LYS A 37 -1.85 33.30 -8.80
CA LYS A 37 -2.53 32.17 -8.18
C LYS A 37 -1.39 31.33 -7.63
N ARG A 38 -1.28 31.25 -6.30
CA ARG A 38 -0.31 30.37 -5.66
C ARG A 38 -0.49 29.01 -6.32
N ALA A 39 0.50 28.56 -7.09
CA ALA A 39 0.45 27.24 -7.68
C ALA A 39 0.29 26.23 -6.53
N GLY A 40 -0.60 25.26 -6.70
CA GLY A 40 -0.73 24.20 -5.73
C GLY A 40 0.56 23.38 -5.67
N THR A 41 0.79 22.68 -4.56
CA THR A 41 2.06 22.01 -4.28
C THR A 41 1.98 20.49 -4.38
N CYS A 42 0.82 19.91 -4.68
CA CYS A 42 0.56 18.48 -4.53
C CYS A 42 0.93 17.91 -3.14
N SER A 43 1.01 18.77 -2.12
CA SER A 43 1.48 18.36 -0.79
C SER A 43 0.47 17.44 -0.11
N PHE A 44 0.99 16.44 0.59
CA PHE A 44 0.17 15.55 1.40
C PHE A 44 -0.68 16.36 2.40
N PRO A 45 -2.01 16.20 2.40
CA PRO A 45 -2.89 17.07 3.16
C PRO A 45 -2.94 16.77 4.67
N ASP A 46 -2.51 15.58 5.11
CA ASP A 46 -2.44 15.13 6.52
C ASP A 46 -3.71 15.43 7.36
N HIS A 47 -4.89 15.12 6.80
CA HIS A 47 -6.19 15.25 7.49
C HIS A 47 -7.17 14.14 7.09
N ASP A 48 -8.37 14.13 7.68
CA ASP A 48 -9.48 13.20 7.38
C ASP A 48 -9.12 11.70 7.46
N GLY A 49 -8.36 11.32 8.49
CA GLY A 49 -7.99 9.92 8.75
C GLY A 49 -6.82 9.41 7.90
N MET A 50 -6.26 10.25 7.03
CA MET A 50 -5.03 9.92 6.33
C MET A 50 -3.84 9.87 7.30
N VAL A 51 -2.87 9.03 6.99
CA VAL A 51 -1.59 8.96 7.72
C VAL A 51 -0.44 9.13 6.75
N ALA A 52 0.52 9.98 7.11
CA ALA A 52 1.74 10.14 6.33
C ALA A 52 2.63 8.89 6.51
N VAL A 53 3.10 8.31 5.40
CA VAL A 53 4.14 7.27 5.40
C VAL A 53 5.50 7.88 5.11
N GLN A 54 6.58 7.28 5.64
CA GLN A 54 7.97 7.61 5.30
C GLN A 54 8.27 9.14 5.24
N LYS A 55 7.97 9.87 6.31
CA LYS A 55 7.95 11.36 6.36
C LYS A 55 9.23 12.07 5.91
N ASN A 56 10.36 11.37 5.87
CA ASN A 56 11.67 11.93 5.50
C ASN A 56 12.02 11.74 4.00
N GLY A 57 11.19 11.03 3.24
CA GLY A 57 11.39 10.79 1.81
C GLY A 57 10.89 11.93 0.90
N GLN A 58 11.19 11.82 -0.39
CA GLN A 58 10.65 12.71 -1.44
C GLN A 58 9.12 12.54 -1.60
N ASN A 59 8.59 11.38 -1.19
CA ASN A 59 7.16 11.10 -1.18
C ASN A 59 6.38 11.98 -0.19
N GLY A 60 7.05 12.63 0.76
CA GLY A 60 6.45 13.69 1.57
C GLY A 60 5.18 13.28 2.31
N GLY A 61 5.06 12.02 2.70
CA GLY A 61 3.89 11.45 3.38
C GLY A 61 2.96 10.63 2.49
N TRP A 62 3.04 10.76 1.16
CA TRP A 62 2.26 9.94 0.22
C TRP A 62 2.68 8.48 0.27
N ALA A 63 1.73 7.56 0.07
CA ALA A 63 1.95 6.12 0.01
C ALA A 63 2.58 5.68 -1.33
N MET A 64 3.73 6.27 -1.61
CA MET A 64 4.57 6.09 -2.79
C MET A 64 5.98 5.71 -2.33
N HIS A 65 6.80 5.14 -3.20
CA HIS A 65 8.18 4.81 -2.86
C HIS A 65 8.93 6.07 -2.35
N SER A 66 9.89 5.90 -1.44
CA SER A 66 10.56 7.01 -0.75
C SER A 66 11.26 8.03 -1.66
N ASP A 67 11.61 7.65 -2.88
CA ASP A 67 12.25 8.51 -3.89
C ASP A 67 11.26 9.07 -4.94
N GLN A 68 9.97 8.75 -4.84
CA GLN A 68 8.93 9.27 -5.71
C GLN A 68 8.36 10.57 -5.16
N THR A 69 7.81 11.42 -6.05
CA THR A 69 7.14 12.67 -5.66
C THR A 69 5.75 12.71 -6.29
N CYS A 70 4.73 12.99 -5.49
CA CYS A 70 3.41 13.36 -6.00
C CYS A 70 3.53 14.68 -6.78
N SER A 71 3.34 14.64 -8.09
CA SER A 71 3.64 15.75 -9.01
C SER A 71 2.39 16.16 -9.80
N PRO A 72 2.34 17.39 -10.35
CA PRO A 72 1.24 17.79 -11.22
C PRO A 72 1.05 16.81 -12.38
N GLY A 73 -0.18 16.34 -12.56
CA GLY A 73 -0.57 15.35 -13.55
C GLY A 73 -0.51 13.89 -13.10
N THR A 74 -0.15 13.59 -11.85
CA THR A 74 -0.02 12.21 -11.35
C THR A 74 -1.10 11.83 -10.33
N TRP A 75 -1.29 10.52 -10.18
CA TRP A 75 -2.05 9.92 -9.07
C TRP A 75 -1.17 9.79 -7.83
N CYS A 76 -1.72 10.11 -6.67
CA CYS A 76 -1.03 10.20 -5.40
C CYS A 76 -1.76 9.35 -4.36
N PRO A 77 -1.40 8.05 -4.24
CA PRO A 77 -1.98 7.17 -3.24
C PRO A 77 -1.57 7.58 -1.83
N TYR A 78 -2.44 7.33 -0.85
CA TYR A 78 -2.22 7.65 0.55
C TYR A 78 -2.62 6.49 1.45
N ALA A 79 -2.12 6.54 2.68
CA ALA A 79 -2.44 5.58 3.73
C ALA A 79 -3.58 6.11 4.61
N CYS A 80 -4.33 5.19 5.20
CA CYS A 80 -5.37 5.46 6.18
C CYS A 80 -5.01 4.80 7.52
N GLN A 81 -5.70 5.18 8.60
CA GLN A 81 -5.52 4.55 9.91
C GLN A 81 -5.75 3.02 9.86
N PRO A 82 -5.19 2.25 10.82
CA PRO A 82 -5.45 0.81 10.94
C PRO A 82 -6.95 0.48 10.87
N GLY A 83 -7.31 -0.53 10.08
CA GLY A 83 -8.70 -0.93 9.84
C GLY A 83 -9.41 -0.19 8.71
N GLN A 84 -8.84 0.90 8.18
CA GLN A 84 -9.45 1.72 7.15
C GLN A 84 -8.83 1.51 5.77
N LEU A 85 -9.63 1.75 4.73
CA LEU A 85 -9.27 1.66 3.32
C LEU A 85 -9.24 3.06 2.70
N MET A 86 -8.34 3.25 1.74
CA MET A 86 -8.35 4.41 0.86
C MET A 86 -9.61 4.42 0.00
N GLY A 87 -10.38 5.50 0.02
CA GLY A 87 -11.66 5.67 -0.69
C GLY A 87 -11.57 6.36 -2.05
N GLN A 88 -10.37 6.74 -2.47
CA GLN A 88 -10.14 7.54 -3.67
C GLN A 88 -9.21 6.82 -4.65
N TRP A 89 -9.57 6.86 -5.93
CA TRP A 89 -8.87 6.26 -7.07
C TRP A 89 -9.54 6.76 -8.36
N ASP A 90 -8.99 6.39 -9.52
CA ASP A 90 -9.61 6.66 -10.82
C ASP A 90 -10.91 5.86 -11.02
N PRO A 91 -12.09 6.49 -11.01
CA PRO A 91 -13.36 5.77 -11.12
C PRO A 91 -13.56 5.10 -12.49
N SER A 92 -12.78 5.49 -13.50
CA SER A 92 -12.81 4.85 -14.82
C SER A 92 -12.05 3.50 -14.84
N VAL A 93 -11.18 3.26 -13.86
CA VAL A 93 -10.43 2.01 -13.73
C VAL A 93 -11.24 1.01 -12.89
N THR A 94 -11.83 0.03 -13.57
CA THR A 94 -12.71 -0.98 -12.98
C THR A 94 -12.11 -2.40 -12.97
N SER A 95 -10.85 -2.54 -13.41
CA SER A 95 -10.15 -3.82 -13.43
C SER A 95 -8.73 -3.68 -12.91
N TYR A 96 -8.20 -4.77 -12.35
CA TYR A 96 -6.81 -4.86 -11.95
C TYR A 96 -5.94 -5.07 -13.20
N SER A 97 -5.66 -3.98 -13.91
CA SER A 97 -4.81 -4.00 -15.10
C SER A 97 -3.89 -2.78 -15.15
N TYR A 98 -2.61 -3.01 -15.46
CA TYR A 98 -1.65 -1.93 -15.66
C TYR A 98 -1.94 -1.17 -16.98
N PRO A 99 -1.81 0.17 -17.02
CA PRO A 99 -1.34 1.04 -15.94
C PRO A 99 -2.43 1.47 -14.95
N GLY A 100 -3.71 1.24 -15.25
CA GLY A 100 -4.83 1.74 -14.44
C GLY A 100 -4.77 1.29 -12.98
N SER A 101 -4.23 0.12 -12.68
CA SER A 101 -4.05 -0.38 -11.31
C SER A 101 -3.18 0.50 -10.41
N GLN A 102 -2.41 1.43 -10.99
CA GLN A 102 -1.60 2.40 -10.25
C GLN A 102 -2.33 3.71 -9.96
N ASN A 103 -3.53 3.92 -10.51
CA ASN A 103 -4.28 5.17 -10.40
C ASN A 103 -5.07 5.26 -9.08
N GLY A 104 -4.37 5.15 -7.95
CA GLY A 104 -4.93 5.27 -6.61
C GLY A 104 -4.80 6.66 -6.00
N GLY A 105 -5.63 6.93 -5.01
CA GLY A 105 -5.59 8.14 -4.19
C GLY A 105 -6.16 9.37 -4.88
N LEU A 106 -5.51 10.51 -4.64
CA LEU A 106 -5.92 11.80 -5.20
C LEU A 106 -5.20 12.06 -6.51
N TYR A 107 -5.86 12.77 -7.42
CA TYR A 107 -5.21 13.22 -8.65
C TYR A 107 -4.65 14.63 -8.43
N CYS A 108 -3.35 14.83 -8.56
CA CYS A 108 -2.81 16.17 -8.58
C CYS A 108 -2.97 16.76 -9.98
N ASP A 109 -3.77 17.81 -10.13
CA ASP A 109 -3.98 18.45 -11.42
C ASP A 109 -2.73 19.18 -11.92
N SER A 110 -2.76 19.66 -13.17
CA SER A 110 -1.63 20.37 -13.79
C SER A 110 -1.27 21.71 -13.11
N ASN A 111 -2.15 22.24 -12.26
CA ASN A 111 -1.91 23.45 -11.47
C ASN A 111 -1.42 23.13 -10.05
N GLY A 112 -1.24 21.85 -9.72
CA GLY A 112 -0.78 21.38 -8.42
C GLY A 112 -1.88 21.24 -7.37
N ASN A 113 -3.16 21.28 -7.74
CA ASN A 113 -4.27 21.09 -6.80
C ASN A 113 -4.69 19.62 -6.73
N LEU A 114 -4.93 19.14 -5.52
CA LEU A 114 -5.42 17.79 -5.29
C LEU A 114 -6.92 17.71 -5.61
N GLN A 115 -7.28 16.73 -6.44
CA GLN A 115 -8.65 16.43 -6.83
C GLN A 115 -9.10 15.15 -6.14
N LYS A 116 -10.26 15.21 -5.48
CA LYS A 116 -10.98 14.07 -4.92
C LYS A 116 -11.84 13.43 -6.03
N PRO A 117 -11.46 12.28 -6.62
CA PRO A 117 -12.17 11.74 -7.77
C PRO A 117 -13.54 11.14 -7.41
N ASN A 118 -13.63 10.48 -6.27
CA ASN A 118 -14.86 9.84 -5.82
C ASN A 118 -15.59 10.74 -4.80
N GLN A 119 -16.59 11.46 -5.27
CA GLN A 119 -17.36 12.40 -4.45
C GLN A 119 -18.23 11.69 -3.40
N ASP A 120 -18.62 10.44 -3.66
CA ASP A 120 -19.53 9.65 -2.82
C ASP A 120 -18.80 8.82 -1.76
N LYS A 121 -17.47 8.85 -1.73
CA LYS A 121 -16.63 8.19 -0.72
C LYS A 121 -15.86 9.20 0.10
N ASP A 122 -15.65 8.90 1.37
CA ASP A 122 -14.66 9.62 2.18
C ASP A 122 -13.23 9.34 1.68
N TYR A 123 -12.26 10.08 2.20
CA TYR A 123 -10.85 9.80 1.92
C TYR A 123 -10.46 8.45 2.53
N CYS A 124 -10.71 8.29 3.82
CA CYS A 124 -10.53 7.03 4.52
C CYS A 124 -11.90 6.55 5.01
N TYR A 125 -12.19 5.26 4.81
CA TYR A 125 -13.42 4.65 5.31
C TYR A 125 -13.12 3.27 5.90
N ASP A 126 -13.94 2.85 6.86
CA ASP A 126 -13.72 1.58 7.55
C ASP A 126 -13.86 0.39 6.60
N GLY A 127 -12.93 -0.57 6.70
CA GLY A 127 -13.12 -1.89 6.11
C GLY A 127 -14.29 -2.64 6.78
N VAL A 128 -14.55 -3.87 6.34
CA VAL A 128 -15.67 -4.67 6.91
C VAL A 128 -15.48 -5.06 8.39
N GLY A 129 -14.30 -4.80 8.95
CA GLY A 129 -14.02 -4.93 10.39
C GLY A 129 -13.99 -6.36 10.91
N THR A 130 -13.70 -7.36 10.07
CA THR A 130 -13.73 -8.79 10.44
C THR A 130 -12.39 -9.39 10.83
N VAL A 131 -11.28 -8.67 10.61
CA VAL A 131 -9.93 -9.16 10.92
C VAL A 131 -9.18 -8.15 11.77
N SER A 132 -8.49 -8.65 12.79
CA SER A 132 -7.49 -7.90 13.54
C SER A 132 -6.16 -8.66 13.61
N ALA A 133 -5.08 -7.92 13.84
CA ALA A 133 -3.79 -8.49 14.18
C ALA A 133 -3.64 -8.52 15.70
N GLN A 134 -3.27 -9.67 16.25
CA GLN A 134 -3.02 -9.89 17.67
C GLN A 134 -1.54 -10.19 17.86
N ASN A 135 -0.85 -9.30 18.57
CA ASN A 135 0.57 -9.47 18.85
C ASN A 135 0.75 -10.19 20.18
N ASN A 136 1.16 -11.45 20.13
CA ASN A 136 1.56 -12.27 21.26
C ASN A 136 3.08 -12.37 21.41
N ALA A 137 3.85 -11.52 20.74
CA ALA A 137 5.27 -11.32 20.99
C ALA A 137 5.50 -10.27 22.10
N ASP A 138 6.74 -10.19 22.55
CA ASP A 138 7.20 -9.26 23.61
C ASP A 138 7.62 -7.88 23.09
N GLN A 139 7.64 -7.69 21.77
CA GLN A 139 7.95 -6.43 21.10
C GLN A 139 6.87 -6.08 20.08
N ASN A 140 6.86 -4.83 19.60
CA ASN A 140 5.93 -4.40 18.56
C ASN A 140 6.07 -5.24 17.28
N VAL A 141 5.02 -5.30 16.47
CA VAL A 141 5.05 -5.92 15.14
C VAL A 141 4.50 -4.93 14.12
N ALA A 142 5.34 -4.53 13.16
CA ALA A 142 4.92 -3.74 12.02
C ALA A 142 4.28 -4.65 10.95
N ILE A 143 2.98 -4.48 10.71
CA ILE A 143 2.24 -5.16 9.65
C ILE A 143 1.92 -4.12 8.57
N CYS A 144 2.48 -4.33 7.38
CA CYS A 144 2.49 -3.29 6.34
C CYS A 144 1.62 -3.71 5.16
N GLN A 145 0.54 -2.97 4.91
CA GLN A 145 -0.37 -3.20 3.80
C GLN A 145 0.23 -2.69 2.49
N THR A 146 0.02 -3.45 1.41
CA THR A 146 0.36 -3.02 0.05
C THR A 146 -0.53 -1.87 -0.41
N VAL A 147 0.05 -0.89 -1.08
CA VAL A 147 -0.70 0.22 -1.67
C VAL A 147 -1.43 -0.24 -2.94
N LEU A 148 -2.74 -0.45 -2.83
CA LEU A 148 -3.59 -0.89 -3.94
C LEU A 148 -4.92 -0.14 -3.90
N PRO A 149 -5.39 0.50 -4.99
CA PRO A 149 -4.62 0.79 -6.22
C PRO A 149 -3.39 1.66 -5.94
N GLY A 150 -2.29 1.41 -6.66
CA GLY A 150 -1.01 2.06 -6.44
C GLY A 150 0.17 1.25 -6.96
N ASN A 151 1.35 1.49 -6.38
CA ASN A 151 2.59 0.81 -6.78
C ASN A 151 2.75 -0.59 -6.16
N GLU A 152 1.80 -1.05 -5.33
CA GLU A 152 1.80 -2.34 -4.65
C GLU A 152 2.94 -2.58 -3.64
N GLU A 153 3.71 -1.54 -3.31
CA GLU A 153 4.66 -1.60 -2.21
C GLU A 153 3.94 -1.64 -0.86
N MET A 154 4.55 -2.29 0.12
CA MET A 154 4.04 -2.48 1.49
C MET A 154 4.33 -1.27 2.38
N LEU A 155 3.66 -0.16 2.10
CA LEU A 155 3.97 1.14 2.70
C LEU A 155 3.00 1.56 3.81
N ILE A 156 1.78 1.03 3.81
CA ILE A 156 0.70 1.49 4.71
C ILE A 156 0.86 0.77 6.06
N PRO A 157 1.18 1.48 7.15
CA PRO A 157 1.59 0.83 8.39
C PRO A 157 0.42 0.48 9.32
N THR A 158 0.52 -0.66 9.99
CA THR A 158 -0.20 -0.97 11.22
C THR A 158 0.81 -1.45 12.24
N ASP A 159 1.12 -0.62 13.24
CA ASP A 159 2.00 -0.98 14.34
C ASP A 159 1.19 -1.60 15.48
N VAL A 160 1.51 -2.85 15.81
CA VAL A 160 0.81 -3.58 16.87
C VAL A 160 1.74 -3.72 18.07
N ASP A 161 1.47 -2.95 19.12
CA ASP A 161 2.23 -3.01 20.38
C ASP A 161 2.30 -4.43 20.95
N ALA A 162 3.36 -4.69 21.73
CA ALA A 162 3.53 -5.95 22.44
C ALA A 162 2.28 -6.28 23.27
N ARG A 163 1.81 -7.53 23.18
CA ARG A 163 0.63 -8.03 23.92
C ARG A 163 -0.67 -7.26 23.61
N SER A 164 -0.74 -6.57 22.47
CA SER A 164 -1.90 -5.77 22.05
C SER A 164 -2.51 -6.28 20.74
N ASN A 165 -3.54 -5.59 20.26
CA ASN A 165 -4.15 -5.85 18.96
C ASN A 165 -4.49 -4.55 18.24
N GLN A 166 -4.57 -4.63 16.91
CA GLN A 166 -5.06 -3.56 16.03
C GLN A 166 -5.96 -4.13 14.93
N PRO A 167 -6.99 -3.41 14.48
CA PRO A 167 -7.79 -3.82 13.33
C PRO A 167 -6.94 -3.80 12.05
N LEU A 168 -7.20 -4.75 11.14
CA LEU A 168 -6.67 -4.72 9.78
C LEU A 168 -7.76 -4.29 8.80
N ALA A 169 -7.36 -3.55 7.77
CA ALA A 169 -8.28 -3.15 6.71
C ALA A 169 -8.70 -4.38 5.88
N VAL A 170 -10.01 -4.64 5.80
CA VAL A 170 -10.55 -5.75 5.03
C VAL A 170 -11.51 -5.19 3.98
N PRO A 171 -11.15 -5.24 2.69
CA PRO A 171 -12.04 -4.91 1.59
C PRO A 171 -13.31 -5.76 1.57
N GLY A 172 -14.44 -5.10 1.36
CA GLY A 172 -15.67 -5.74 0.88
C GLY A 172 -15.70 -5.77 -0.66
N PRO A 173 -16.77 -6.33 -1.25
CA PRO A 173 -16.88 -6.50 -2.72
C PRO A 173 -16.89 -5.17 -3.49
N ASP A 174 -17.29 -4.07 -2.85
CA ASP A 174 -17.37 -2.73 -3.45
C ASP A 174 -16.04 -1.96 -3.42
N TYR A 175 -14.98 -2.54 -2.86
CA TYR A 175 -13.65 -1.97 -2.95
C TYR A 175 -13.11 -2.05 -4.37
N TRP A 176 -12.18 -1.17 -4.71
CA TRP A 176 -11.60 -1.02 -6.04
C TRP A 176 -11.32 -2.38 -6.74
N ALA A 177 -11.95 -2.59 -7.89
CA ALA A 177 -11.88 -3.83 -8.69
C ALA A 177 -12.16 -5.14 -7.90
N SER A 178 -12.95 -5.06 -6.82
CA SER A 178 -13.27 -6.16 -5.90
C SER A 178 -12.02 -6.89 -5.36
N THR A 179 -10.95 -6.13 -5.14
CA THR A 179 -9.65 -6.66 -4.71
C THR A 179 -9.59 -6.96 -3.21
N ALA A 180 -8.56 -7.70 -2.82
CA ALA A 180 -8.23 -7.99 -1.43
C ALA A 180 -7.16 -7.02 -0.90
N ALA A 181 -7.06 -6.91 0.42
CA ALA A 181 -5.91 -6.28 1.05
C ALA A 181 -4.81 -7.32 1.27
N HIS A 182 -3.57 -6.96 0.96
CA HIS A 182 -2.39 -7.78 1.23
C HIS A 182 -1.46 -7.08 2.21
N TYR A 183 -0.80 -7.85 3.06
CA TYR A 183 0.11 -7.35 4.08
C TYR A 183 1.38 -8.18 4.15
N TYR A 184 2.45 -7.53 4.61
CA TYR A 184 3.71 -8.14 4.99
C TYR A 184 3.82 -8.07 6.51
N VAL A 185 4.14 -9.21 7.14
CA VAL A 185 4.32 -9.29 8.60
C VAL A 185 5.81 -9.25 8.91
N ASN A 186 6.28 -8.17 9.52
CA ASN A 186 7.68 -8.02 9.88
C ASN A 186 8.02 -8.76 11.19
N PRO A 187 9.30 -9.12 11.42
CA PRO A 187 9.73 -9.68 12.69
C PRO A 187 9.38 -8.78 13.89
N PRO A 188 9.02 -9.35 15.05
CA PRO A 188 8.85 -8.58 16.28
C PRO A 188 10.08 -7.73 16.60
N GLY A 189 9.86 -6.47 16.99
CA GLY A 189 10.90 -5.48 17.28
C GLY A 189 11.37 -4.64 16.09
N VAL A 190 10.92 -4.95 14.87
CA VAL A 190 11.13 -4.10 13.69
C VAL A 190 10.15 -2.94 13.72
N SER A 191 10.65 -1.71 13.58
CA SER A 191 9.84 -0.50 13.59
C SER A 191 9.03 -0.36 12.29
N VAL A 192 7.99 0.48 12.30
CA VAL A 192 7.28 0.87 11.07
C VAL A 192 8.22 1.54 10.06
N ASP A 193 9.16 2.36 10.53
CA ASP A 193 10.09 3.09 9.67
C ASP A 193 11.07 2.16 8.93
N ASP A 194 11.39 1.01 9.52
CA ASP A 194 12.24 -0.01 8.89
C ASP A 194 11.44 -1.08 8.13
N GLY A 195 10.24 -1.43 8.63
CA GLY A 195 9.45 -2.55 8.15
C GLY A 195 8.44 -2.20 7.06
N CYS A 196 7.90 -0.98 7.03
CA CYS A 196 6.93 -0.54 6.02
C CYS A 196 7.61 0.26 4.90
N VAL A 197 8.64 -0.35 4.34
CA VAL A 197 9.45 0.18 3.24
C VAL A 197 9.82 -0.94 2.28
N TRP A 198 10.03 -0.59 1.01
CA TRP A 198 10.78 -1.45 0.11
C TRP A 198 12.26 -1.35 0.48
N GLY A 199 12.78 -2.35 1.19
CA GLY A 199 14.07 -2.27 1.93
C GLY A 199 15.30 -2.72 1.14
N SER A 200 16.16 -3.53 1.78
CA SER A 200 17.24 -4.27 1.11
C SER A 200 17.39 -5.70 1.65
N GLU A 201 18.09 -6.57 0.92
CA GLU A 201 18.47 -7.93 1.36
C GLU A 201 19.43 -7.98 2.56
N SER A 202 19.75 -6.84 3.18
CA SER A 202 20.60 -6.81 4.38
C SER A 202 19.88 -7.39 5.61
N ASN A 203 18.54 -7.33 5.65
CA ASN A 203 17.73 -7.80 6.77
C ASN A 203 16.42 -8.45 6.27
N PRO A 204 15.83 -9.42 7.02
CA PRO A 204 14.62 -10.13 6.64
C PRO A 204 13.34 -9.38 7.03
N TRP A 205 13.22 -8.11 6.61
CA TRP A 205 12.05 -7.25 6.82
C TRP A 205 11.74 -6.41 5.58
N GLY A 206 10.66 -5.64 5.60
CA GLY A 206 10.13 -4.98 4.41
C GLY A 206 9.57 -6.01 3.42
N ASN A 207 9.83 -5.83 2.13
CA ASN A 207 9.50 -6.83 1.11
C ASN A 207 10.26 -8.15 1.27
N TRP A 208 11.28 -8.24 2.14
CA TRP A 208 11.94 -9.49 2.54
C TRP A 208 11.43 -10.05 3.87
N SER A 209 10.30 -9.58 4.40
CA SER A 209 9.69 -10.24 5.56
C SER A 209 9.26 -11.67 5.20
N PRO A 210 9.24 -12.62 6.16
CA PRO A 210 9.02 -14.03 5.82
C PRO A 210 7.57 -14.36 5.46
N TYR A 211 6.62 -13.58 5.96
CA TYR A 211 5.19 -13.92 5.89
C TYR A 211 4.37 -12.82 5.25
N VAL A 212 3.40 -13.26 4.45
CA VAL A 212 2.35 -12.40 3.89
C VAL A 212 0.98 -12.83 4.37
N VAL A 213 0.08 -11.85 4.44
CA VAL A 213 -1.32 -12.01 4.79
C VAL A 213 -2.17 -11.48 3.63
N GLY A 214 -3.30 -12.12 3.36
CA GLY A 214 -4.35 -11.56 2.50
C GLY A 214 -5.72 -11.63 3.16
N ALA A 215 -6.55 -10.60 2.97
CA ALA A 215 -7.92 -10.60 3.47
C ALA A 215 -8.92 -9.88 2.56
N ASN A 216 -10.09 -10.47 2.37
CA ASN A 216 -11.26 -9.85 1.73
C ASN A 216 -12.56 -10.51 2.19
N GLN A 217 -13.68 -9.80 2.04
CA GLN A 217 -15.01 -10.33 2.30
C GLN A 217 -15.83 -10.42 1.01
N ASP A 218 -16.55 -11.53 0.83
CA ASP A 218 -17.50 -11.70 -0.27
C ASP A 218 -18.87 -11.06 0.02
N SER A 219 -19.75 -11.04 -0.97
CA SER A 219 -21.11 -10.51 -0.83
C SER A 219 -22.02 -11.31 0.14
N ASN A 220 -21.60 -12.50 0.55
CA ASN A 220 -22.32 -13.32 1.53
C ASN A 220 -21.84 -13.04 2.97
N GLY A 221 -20.87 -12.15 3.15
CA GLY A 221 -20.29 -11.83 4.46
C GLY A 221 -19.19 -12.80 4.90
N ASN A 222 -18.75 -13.72 4.04
CA ASN A 222 -17.62 -14.60 4.36
C ASN A 222 -16.32 -13.85 4.17
N THR A 223 -15.51 -13.79 5.23
CA THR A 223 -14.16 -13.22 5.15
C THR A 223 -13.14 -14.33 4.95
N PHE A 224 -12.33 -14.22 3.91
CA PHE A 224 -11.23 -15.12 3.64
C PHE A 224 -9.95 -14.51 4.21
N VAL A 225 -9.26 -15.25 5.07
CA VAL A 225 -8.01 -14.83 5.70
C VAL A 225 -6.91 -15.81 5.31
N LYS A 226 -5.96 -15.34 4.51
CA LYS A 226 -4.79 -16.09 4.06
C LYS A 226 -3.58 -15.71 4.90
N ILE A 227 -2.80 -16.70 5.32
CA ILE A 227 -1.40 -16.53 5.73
C ILE A 227 -0.54 -17.41 4.84
N GLY A 228 0.68 -16.97 4.51
CA GLY A 228 1.60 -17.75 3.71
C GLY A 228 3.02 -17.24 3.74
N TRP A 229 3.92 -18.03 3.18
CA TRP A 229 5.30 -17.63 2.97
C TRP A 229 5.40 -16.59 1.86
N ASN A 230 6.21 -15.57 2.12
CA ASN A 230 6.54 -14.56 1.12
C ASN A 230 7.50 -15.17 0.08
N PRO A 231 7.14 -15.22 -1.21
CA PRO A 231 8.03 -15.75 -2.24
C PRO A 231 9.35 -14.98 -2.36
N ILE A 232 9.38 -13.68 -2.05
CA ILE A 232 10.63 -12.89 -2.04
C ILE A 232 11.58 -13.42 -0.96
N TYR A 233 11.06 -13.79 0.22
CA TYR A 233 11.88 -14.43 1.26
C TYR A 233 12.48 -15.74 0.77
N LEU A 234 11.66 -16.58 0.12
CA LEU A 234 12.04 -17.89 -0.39
C LEU A 234 13.05 -17.84 -1.56
N ASP A 235 13.09 -16.74 -2.30
CA ASP A 235 14.05 -16.54 -3.39
C ASP A 235 15.30 -15.72 -2.97
N SER A 236 15.34 -15.23 -1.73
CA SER A 236 16.44 -14.39 -1.22
C SER A 236 17.58 -15.17 -0.55
N SER A 237 18.56 -14.45 -0.01
CA SER A 237 19.58 -15.00 0.91
C SER A 237 18.99 -15.60 2.19
N PHE A 238 17.74 -15.28 2.56
CA PHE A 238 17.10 -15.75 3.77
C PHE A 238 16.41 -17.12 3.64
N LYS A 239 16.33 -17.67 2.43
CA LYS A 239 15.58 -18.92 2.14
C LYS A 239 15.97 -20.17 2.93
N ASN A 240 17.14 -20.16 3.59
CA ASN A 240 17.60 -21.23 4.46
C ASN A 240 17.61 -20.84 5.95
N THR A 241 17.02 -19.70 6.31
CA THR A 241 16.94 -19.19 7.67
C THR A 241 15.51 -19.37 8.17
N LYS A 242 15.34 -20.07 9.30
CA LYS A 242 14.03 -20.14 9.96
C LYS A 242 13.74 -18.81 10.65
N PRO A 243 12.55 -18.20 10.45
CA PRO A 243 12.15 -17.02 11.21
C PRO A 243 12.09 -17.30 12.71
N SER A 244 12.31 -16.28 13.54
CA SER A 244 12.26 -16.38 15.01
C SER A 244 10.85 -16.15 15.59
N PHE A 245 9.84 -16.13 14.73
CA PHE A 245 8.46 -15.87 15.10
C PHE A 245 7.53 -16.62 14.15
N GLY A 246 6.32 -16.92 14.60
CA GLY A 246 5.29 -17.58 13.80
C GLY A 246 4.04 -16.74 13.64
N VAL A 247 3.17 -17.18 12.75
CA VAL A 247 1.84 -16.59 12.50
C VAL A 247 0.77 -17.67 12.46
N LYS A 248 -0.42 -17.39 12.99
CA LYS A 248 -1.57 -18.28 12.87
C LYS A 248 -2.88 -17.50 12.78
N VAL A 249 -3.88 -18.11 12.16
CA VAL A 249 -5.24 -17.56 12.18
C VAL A 249 -6.03 -18.22 13.31
N THR A 250 -6.69 -17.41 14.13
CA THR A 250 -7.67 -17.84 15.14
C THR A 250 -8.99 -17.11 14.91
N CYS A 251 -10.06 -17.59 15.55
CA CYS A 251 -11.37 -16.95 15.48
C CYS A 251 -11.95 -16.78 16.88
N ASP A 252 -12.74 -15.73 17.07
CA ASP A 252 -13.43 -15.50 18.36
C ASP A 252 -14.39 -16.64 18.69
N ASP A 253 -15.00 -17.23 17.65
CA ASP A 253 -15.76 -18.48 17.71
C ASP A 253 -15.26 -19.42 16.60
N GLU A 254 -14.51 -20.45 16.98
CA GLU A 254 -13.96 -21.44 16.04
C GLU A 254 -15.04 -22.18 15.25
N SER A 255 -16.27 -22.32 15.80
CA SER A 255 -17.39 -22.95 15.07
C SER A 255 -17.87 -22.13 13.87
N GLN A 256 -17.52 -20.84 13.83
CA GLN A 256 -17.82 -19.94 12.73
C GLN A 256 -16.68 -19.82 11.72
N CYS A 257 -15.62 -20.63 11.87
CA CYS A 257 -14.46 -20.62 11.00
C CYS A 257 -14.18 -21.98 10.38
N ASN A 258 -14.14 -22.01 9.05
CA ASN A 258 -13.75 -23.21 8.30
C ASN A 258 -12.23 -23.23 8.08
N ASN A 259 -11.69 -24.43 7.90
CA ASN A 259 -10.28 -24.70 7.54
C ASN A 259 -9.24 -24.33 8.61
N LEU A 260 -9.64 -24.33 9.88
CA LEU A 260 -8.70 -24.37 10.99
C LEU A 260 -8.16 -25.81 11.21
N PRO A 261 -6.91 -25.98 11.68
CA PRO A 261 -5.91 -24.93 11.93
C PRO A 261 -5.29 -24.40 10.63
N CYS A 262 -4.76 -23.17 10.72
CA CYS A 262 -3.95 -22.54 9.69
C CYS A 262 -2.85 -21.75 10.39
N SER A 263 -1.63 -22.28 10.38
CA SER A 263 -0.49 -21.73 11.12
C SER A 263 0.85 -21.99 10.45
N ILE A 264 1.81 -21.10 10.66
CA ILE A 264 3.22 -21.25 10.34
C ILE A 264 3.98 -21.08 11.65
N ASP A 265 4.56 -22.17 12.16
CA ASP A 265 5.31 -22.20 13.41
C ASP A 265 6.72 -22.73 13.15
N PRO A 266 7.75 -21.87 13.08
CA PRO A 266 9.15 -22.30 12.87
C PRO A 266 9.70 -23.32 13.89
N SER A 267 9.05 -23.49 15.05
CA SER A 267 9.41 -24.54 16.03
C SER A 267 8.93 -25.93 15.62
N GLN A 268 7.88 -26.01 14.80
CA GLN A 268 7.23 -27.25 14.36
C GLN A 268 7.41 -27.51 12.86
N ASN A 269 7.51 -26.45 12.06
CA ASN A 269 7.54 -26.48 10.61
C ASN A 269 8.96 -26.19 10.08
N ASP A 270 9.29 -26.79 8.94
CA ASP A 270 10.42 -26.35 8.13
C ASP A 270 10.06 -25.12 7.28
N ILE A 271 11.06 -24.56 6.60
CA ILE A 271 10.85 -23.40 5.73
C ILE A 271 9.91 -23.80 4.59
N ASN A 272 9.00 -22.89 4.25
CA ASN A 272 7.96 -23.10 3.24
C ASN A 272 6.95 -24.20 3.59
N GLU A 273 6.67 -24.43 4.87
CA GLU A 273 5.59 -25.29 5.33
C GLU A 273 4.51 -24.51 6.09
N VAL A 274 3.30 -25.05 6.07
CA VAL A 274 2.12 -24.56 6.79
C VAL A 274 1.45 -25.75 7.46
N ASN A 275 1.04 -25.58 8.72
CA ASN A 275 0.17 -26.52 9.39
C ASN A 275 -1.29 -26.19 9.08
N SER A 276 -1.84 -26.89 8.10
CA SER A 276 -3.25 -26.89 7.73
C SER A 276 -3.62 -28.18 7.00
N SER A 277 -4.90 -28.55 7.03
CA SER A 277 -5.44 -29.63 6.20
C SER A 277 -5.82 -29.17 4.79
N GLN A 278 -5.76 -27.85 4.53
CA GLN A 278 -6.10 -27.21 3.26
C GLN A 278 -4.92 -26.33 2.77
N ASP A 279 -3.70 -26.78 3.01
CA ASP A 279 -2.50 -26.12 2.51
C ASP A 279 -2.41 -26.17 0.98
N SER A 280 -1.77 -25.15 0.41
CA SER A 280 -1.51 -25.08 -1.02
C SER A 280 -0.32 -24.17 -1.29
N ASN A 281 0.15 -24.12 -2.55
CA ASN A 281 1.26 -23.28 -2.98
C ASN A 281 0.77 -22.16 -3.88
N GLY A 282 1.20 -20.94 -3.58
CA GLY A 282 0.83 -19.72 -4.29
C GLY A 282 1.90 -19.25 -5.27
N ALA A 283 1.97 -17.93 -5.48
CA ALA A 283 3.01 -17.30 -6.27
C ALA A 283 4.41 -17.66 -5.72
N GLY A 284 5.35 -17.94 -6.62
CA GLY A 284 6.72 -18.34 -6.26
C GLY A 284 6.80 -19.60 -5.39
N ASP A 285 5.83 -20.51 -5.52
CA ASP A 285 5.71 -21.75 -4.75
C ASP A 285 5.64 -21.56 -3.23
N GLY A 286 5.28 -20.36 -2.77
CA GLY A 286 5.10 -20.05 -1.35
C GLY A 286 3.88 -20.76 -0.77
N ALA A 287 4.11 -21.61 0.23
CA ALA A 287 3.08 -22.37 0.90
C ALA A 287 2.17 -21.45 1.72
N PHE A 288 0.87 -21.71 1.69
CA PHE A 288 -0.14 -20.91 2.37
C PHE A 288 -1.34 -21.76 2.82
N CYS A 289 -2.15 -21.20 3.72
CA CYS A 289 -3.45 -21.73 4.07
C CYS A 289 -4.48 -20.59 4.18
N VAL A 290 -5.77 -20.92 4.10
CA VAL A 290 -6.87 -19.95 4.12
C VAL A 290 -7.94 -20.40 5.09
N VAL A 291 -8.29 -19.51 6.02
CA VAL A 291 -9.45 -19.65 6.90
C VAL A 291 -10.60 -18.82 6.36
N THR A 292 -11.81 -19.37 6.41
CA THR A 292 -13.03 -18.62 6.08
C THR A 292 -13.79 -18.34 7.36
N ALA A 293 -13.83 -17.08 7.79
CA ALA A 293 -14.70 -16.60 8.86
C ALA A 293 -16.08 -16.29 8.26
N MET A 294 -17.07 -17.09 8.63
CA MET A 294 -18.40 -17.08 8.00
C MET A 294 -19.26 -15.92 8.51
N ASN A 295 -20.09 -15.35 7.64
CA ASN A 295 -21.18 -14.43 8.00
C ASN A 295 -20.78 -13.29 8.96
N GLY A 296 -19.64 -12.63 8.71
CA GLY A 296 -19.15 -11.51 9.53
C GLY A 296 -18.47 -11.91 10.85
N ALA A 297 -18.22 -13.21 11.06
CA ALA A 297 -17.42 -13.69 12.18
C ALA A 297 -16.03 -13.03 12.20
N LYS A 298 -15.45 -12.93 13.39
CA LYS A 298 -14.17 -12.25 13.63
C LYS A 298 -13.03 -13.25 13.66
N ALA A 299 -12.02 -12.98 12.84
CA ALA A 299 -10.76 -13.70 12.82
C ALA A 299 -9.63 -12.80 13.32
N LYS A 300 -8.59 -13.42 13.86
CA LYS A 300 -7.36 -12.77 14.30
C LYS A 300 -6.18 -13.41 13.60
N ILE A 301 -5.22 -12.60 13.19
CA ILE A 301 -3.89 -13.05 12.82
C ILE A 301 -3.02 -12.88 14.05
N GLU A 302 -2.69 -13.98 14.71
CA GLU A 302 -1.82 -14.00 15.88
C GLU A 302 -0.36 -14.12 15.45
N VAL A 303 0.46 -13.20 15.91
CA VAL A 303 1.92 -13.21 15.76
C VAL A 303 2.55 -13.62 17.09
N PHE A 304 3.48 -14.57 17.12
CA PHE A 304 4.05 -15.10 18.36
C PHE A 304 5.55 -15.39 18.24
N ASN A 305 6.27 -15.28 19.36
CA ASN A 305 7.68 -15.67 19.47
C ASN A 305 7.86 -17.19 19.43
N VAL A 306 9.00 -17.66 18.89
CA VAL A 306 9.45 -19.06 18.89
C VAL A 306 10.65 -19.24 19.80
#